data_AF-A0A937FP26-F1
#
_entry.id   AF-A0A937FP26-F1
#
_cell.length_a   1.000
_cell.length_b   1.000
_cell.length_c   1.000
_cell.angle_alpha   90.00
_cell.angle_beta   90.00
_cell.angle_gamma   90.00
#
_symmetry.space_group_name_H-M   'P 1'
#
loop_
_entity.id
_entity.type
_entity.pdbx_description
1 polymer ?
#
loop_
_entity_poly.entity_id
_entity_poly.type
_entity_poly.pdbx_seq_one_letter_code
_entity_poly.pdbx_strand_id
1 'polypeptide(L)'
;MAKTPKSDDTTETGEPDSPKVAQDAVEDAVVIEEIAPEDEPEVTILTDQDGARDDSEADTDEEAPTQDADPTPSIAPVVREEPRRGGATLPFGGMIVGGLFAGAIGFAAAQAFVPGSWPFGSDPGPDPVQEALNAQSEQIATLQSTIDEQSATISALQGDTSVEDLGGALRADIVATQNRIEDLAATVSGYDERITALEKMPQGDSAEAAETAAAAYERELASIRSMLETELEKLRAEQADAEELQASAAQAAQAATGRAALSRIMAALDSGQPFEDALFDLTTATGAEAPDALAAVAGDGVPTLGSLQESFPDVAREALDLSLRAMVEAGEIGRGEAFLRTQLGTRSLEPQEGDDPDAILSRAEFALNNGRIAEALDELSAMPDAAQPAMTDWIDRAQTRLAALEAGSALAQDLNQ
;
A
#
# COMPACT_ATOMS: atom_id res chain seq x y z
N MET A 1 43.12 -61.54 44.24
CA MET A 1 43.19 -60.10 44.58
C MET A 1 42.04 -59.46 43.79
N ALA A 2 40.97 -58.94 44.39
CA ALA A 2 40.91 -57.74 45.24
C ALA A 2 41.39 -56.49 44.46
N LYS A 3 40.66 -55.38 44.38
CA LYS A 3 39.66 -54.83 45.34
C LYS A 3 38.60 -53.93 44.65
N THR A 4 37.44 -53.72 45.28
CA THR A 4 36.41 -52.72 44.91
C THR A 4 36.73 -51.32 45.50
N PRO A 5 36.07 -50.22 45.05
CA PRO A 5 34.73 -49.78 45.55
C PRO A 5 33.81 -49.23 44.41
N LYS A 6 32.58 -48.70 44.61
CA LYS A 6 31.45 -48.99 45.54
C LYS A 6 30.19 -48.21 45.06
N SER A 7 29.01 -48.81 45.29
CA SER A 7 27.62 -48.30 45.57
C SER A 7 27.43 -46.85 46.09
N ASP A 8 26.25 -46.31 46.43
CA ASP A 8 24.90 -46.83 46.76
C ASP A 8 23.82 -45.74 46.41
N ASP A 9 22.55 -45.93 46.00
CA ASP A 9 21.75 -47.10 45.52
C ASP A 9 20.49 -46.66 44.66
N THR A 10 19.31 -47.34 44.68
CA THR A 10 18.30 -47.41 43.57
C THR A 10 16.79 -47.16 43.93
N THR A 11 15.97 -46.73 42.93
CA THR A 11 14.49 -46.83 42.68
C THR A 11 13.39 -47.11 43.76
N GLU A 12 12.28 -46.31 43.65
CA GLU A 12 10.85 -46.71 43.50
C GLU A 12 9.97 -47.27 44.66
N THR A 13 8.82 -46.61 44.89
CA THR A 13 7.50 -47.09 45.38
C THR A 13 6.52 -45.88 45.40
N GLY A 14 5.18 -45.95 45.37
CA GLY A 14 4.22 -47.07 45.29
C GLY A 14 2.82 -46.59 45.77
N GLU A 15 1.83 -46.54 44.87
CA GLU A 15 0.47 -45.98 45.02
C GLU A 15 -0.60 -47.09 45.31
N PRO A 16 -1.90 -46.86 45.70
CA PRO A 16 -2.64 -45.69 46.25
C PRO A 16 -3.32 -45.96 47.64
N ASP A 17 -4.05 -44.97 48.21
CA ASP A 17 -5.45 -45.15 48.69
C ASP A 17 -6.20 -43.80 48.95
N SER A 18 -7.49 -43.85 49.30
CA SER A 18 -8.38 -42.75 49.75
C SER A 18 -9.41 -43.34 50.77
N PRO A 19 -10.55 -42.71 51.19
CA PRO A 19 -11.04 -41.32 51.07
C PRO A 19 -11.66 -40.71 52.37
N LYS A 20 -12.16 -39.45 52.26
CA LYS A 20 -13.47 -38.94 52.77
C LYS A 20 -13.60 -38.21 54.13
N VAL A 21 -14.59 -37.29 54.14
CA VAL A 21 -15.32 -36.62 55.25
C VAL A 21 -14.69 -35.34 55.85
N ALA A 22 -15.39 -34.22 56.08
CA ALA A 22 -16.57 -33.55 55.48
C ALA A 22 -16.80 -32.16 56.17
N GLN A 23 -17.73 -31.34 55.62
CA GLN A 23 -18.49 -30.26 56.31
C GLN A 23 -17.71 -28.97 56.70
N ASP A 24 -18.30 -27.76 56.68
CA ASP A 24 -19.66 -27.34 56.25
C ASP A 24 -19.71 -25.84 55.81
N ALA A 25 -20.93 -25.37 55.50
CA ALA A 25 -21.42 -23.98 55.45
C ALA A 25 -21.15 -23.13 54.19
N VAL A 26 -22.22 -23.01 53.39
CA VAL A 26 -22.54 -21.84 52.55
C VAL A 26 -23.46 -20.88 53.33
N GLU A 27 -23.53 -19.61 52.94
CA GLU A 27 -24.66 -18.73 53.30
C GLU A 27 -24.93 -17.71 52.17
N ASP A 28 -26.21 -17.41 51.93
CA ASP A 28 -26.69 -16.56 50.82
C ASP A 28 -26.63 -15.06 51.12
N ALA A 29 -26.46 -14.26 50.06
CA ALA A 29 -26.93 -12.88 50.02
C ALA A 29 -27.23 -12.42 48.58
N VAL A 30 -28.50 -12.46 48.18
CA VAL A 30 -28.99 -11.83 46.94
C VAL A 30 -29.19 -10.33 47.18
N VAL A 31 -28.65 -9.49 46.29
CA VAL A 31 -29.13 -8.12 46.08
C VAL A 31 -29.41 -7.95 44.59
N ILE A 32 -30.64 -7.53 44.29
CA ILE A 32 -31.09 -7.11 42.97
C ILE A 32 -31.06 -5.58 42.99
N GLU A 33 -30.55 -4.95 41.93
CA GLU A 33 -30.85 -3.56 41.64
C GLU A 33 -31.43 -3.51 40.22
N GLU A 34 -32.63 -2.92 40.12
CA GLU A 34 -33.50 -2.84 38.94
C GLU A 34 -33.72 -1.34 38.62
N ILE A 35 -34.40 -1.01 37.51
CA ILE A 35 -34.73 0.34 37.02
C ILE A 35 -33.58 0.98 36.21
N ALA A 36 -33.76 1.43 34.96
CA ALA A 36 -34.81 1.21 33.95
C ALA A 36 -34.28 1.57 32.54
N PRO A 37 -34.94 1.15 31.44
CA PRO A 37 -34.54 1.51 30.06
C PRO A 37 -35.32 2.70 29.47
N GLU A 38 -34.59 3.64 28.86
CA GLU A 38 -35.00 4.70 27.92
C GLU A 38 -33.84 4.79 26.88
N ASP A 39 -34.00 4.96 25.57
CA ASP A 39 -35.19 5.10 24.70
C ASP A 39 -34.93 4.42 23.33
N GLU A 40 -35.99 4.05 22.59
CA GLU A 40 -35.88 3.59 21.19
C GLU A 40 -35.99 4.77 20.20
N PRO A 41 -35.14 4.85 19.15
CA PRO A 41 -35.38 5.76 18.02
C PRO A 41 -36.47 5.21 17.10
N GLU A 42 -37.72 5.60 17.35
CA GLU A 42 -38.92 5.18 16.61
C GLU A 42 -38.82 5.50 15.10
N VAL A 43 -38.97 4.48 14.24
CA VAL A 43 -38.94 4.61 12.77
C VAL A 43 -40.22 5.28 12.27
N THR A 44 -40.24 6.62 12.28
CA THR A 44 -41.38 7.40 11.79
C THR A 44 -41.40 7.44 10.27
N ILE A 45 -42.35 6.71 9.68
CA ILE A 45 -42.65 6.76 8.24
C ILE A 45 -43.40 8.07 7.93
N LEU A 46 -42.91 8.86 6.98
CA LEU A 46 -43.65 9.99 6.41
C LEU A 46 -43.85 9.77 4.90
N THR A 47 -45.10 9.59 4.50
CA THR A 47 -45.51 9.43 3.11
C THR A 47 -46.58 10.48 2.76
N ASP A 48 -46.31 11.25 1.72
CA ASP A 48 -47.19 12.06 0.86
C ASP A 48 -48.44 12.77 1.44
N GLN A 49 -48.45 14.10 1.29
CA GLN A 49 -49.58 14.76 0.62
C GLN A 49 -49.27 16.14 0.00
N ASP A 50 -49.96 16.44 -1.11
CA ASP A 50 -49.90 17.71 -1.87
C ASP A 50 -50.45 18.94 -1.09
N GLY A 51 -50.05 20.17 -1.49
CA GLY A 51 -50.38 21.38 -0.71
C GLY A 51 -50.58 22.74 -1.43
N ALA A 52 -50.47 22.84 -2.76
CA ALA A 52 -50.80 24.06 -3.56
C ALA A 52 -49.97 25.36 -3.32
N ARG A 53 -50.32 26.42 -4.07
CA ARG A 53 -49.70 27.76 -4.14
C ARG A 53 -50.74 28.84 -3.79
N ASP A 54 -50.32 30.03 -3.33
CA ASP A 54 -50.73 31.31 -3.95
C ASP A 54 -49.81 32.47 -3.55
N ASP A 55 -49.88 33.59 -4.29
CA ASP A 55 -49.05 34.80 -4.13
C ASP A 55 -49.70 35.91 -3.27
N SER A 56 -48.89 36.82 -2.72
CA SER A 56 -49.26 38.25 -2.61
C SER A 56 -48.08 39.17 -2.29
N GLU A 57 -48.25 40.45 -2.63
CA GLU A 57 -47.23 41.50 -2.65
C GLU A 57 -47.45 42.56 -1.56
N ALA A 58 -46.40 43.39 -1.35
CA ALA A 58 -46.49 44.76 -0.83
C ALA A 58 -46.91 44.95 0.66
N ASP A 59 -46.71 46.11 1.29
CA ASP A 59 -46.20 47.38 0.75
C ASP A 59 -45.23 48.09 1.72
N THR A 60 -44.73 49.23 1.23
CA THR A 60 -43.71 50.13 1.77
C THR A 60 -44.30 51.06 2.84
N ASP A 61 -43.46 51.63 3.71
CA ASP A 61 -43.46 53.10 3.83
C ASP A 61 -42.15 53.68 4.39
N GLU A 62 -41.90 54.92 3.98
CA GLU A 62 -40.62 55.64 4.02
C GLU A 62 -40.73 56.86 4.96
N GLU A 63 -39.69 57.17 5.76
CA GLU A 63 -39.15 58.54 5.82
C GLU A 63 -37.84 58.67 6.62
N ALA A 64 -36.99 59.58 6.14
CA ALA A 64 -35.80 60.14 6.80
C ALA A 64 -36.14 61.64 7.12
N PRO A 65 -35.20 62.62 7.25
CA PRO A 65 -33.74 62.58 7.31
C PRO A 65 -33.11 63.43 8.43
N THR A 66 -31.78 63.40 8.51
CA THR A 66 -30.96 64.61 8.66
C THR A 66 -29.64 64.42 7.92
N GLN A 67 -28.95 65.52 7.63
CA GLN A 67 -27.95 65.65 6.55
C GLN A 67 -26.66 66.27 7.12
N ASP A 68 -25.48 65.78 6.73
CA ASP A 68 -24.43 66.62 6.12
C ASP A 68 -23.18 65.90 5.56
N ALA A 69 -22.53 66.60 4.62
CA ALA A 69 -21.10 66.52 4.22
C ALA A 69 -20.42 65.19 3.78
N ASP A 70 -20.25 65.06 2.46
CA ASP A 70 -19.11 64.44 1.73
C ASP A 70 -18.63 65.53 0.70
N PRO A 71 -17.43 65.57 0.06
CA PRO A 71 -16.71 64.44 -0.56
C PRO A 71 -15.17 64.40 -0.46
N THR A 72 -14.58 63.18 -0.40
CA THR A 72 -13.59 62.74 -1.43
C THR A 72 -13.29 61.23 -1.38
N PRO A 73 -13.67 60.43 -2.39
CA PRO A 73 -13.22 59.03 -2.53
C PRO A 73 -11.88 58.95 -3.29
N SER A 74 -10.95 58.11 -2.80
CA SER A 74 -9.74 57.73 -3.54
C SER A 74 -10.02 56.47 -4.38
N ILE A 75 -9.73 56.50 -5.68
CA ILE A 75 -10.05 55.42 -6.61
C ILE A 75 -8.85 54.46 -6.74
N ALA A 76 -9.00 53.23 -6.23
CA ALA A 76 -8.16 52.10 -6.61
C ALA A 76 -8.78 51.39 -7.84
N PRO A 77 -8.01 51.06 -8.89
CA PRO A 77 -8.57 50.48 -10.11
C PRO A 77 -8.87 48.99 -9.95
N VAL A 78 -10.13 48.60 -10.21
CA VAL A 78 -10.53 47.19 -10.34
C VAL A 78 -10.10 46.65 -11.70
N VAL A 79 -9.18 45.68 -11.71
CA VAL A 79 -8.85 44.90 -12.91
C VAL A 79 -9.89 43.79 -13.08
N ARG A 80 -10.48 43.71 -14.28
CA ARG A 80 -11.26 42.54 -14.72
C ARG A 80 -10.33 41.58 -15.43
N GLU A 81 -10.45 40.29 -15.14
CA GLU A 81 -9.82 39.23 -15.94
C GLU A 81 -10.83 38.60 -16.90
N GLU A 82 -10.42 38.40 -18.16
CA GLU A 82 -11.22 37.72 -19.18
C GLU A 82 -10.83 36.23 -19.24
N PRO A 83 -11.79 35.30 -19.38
CA PRO A 83 -11.46 33.88 -19.56
C PRO A 83 -10.90 33.62 -20.96
N ARG A 84 -9.66 33.12 -21.05
CA ARG A 84 -9.03 32.73 -22.32
C ARG A 84 -8.87 31.22 -22.44
N ARG A 85 -9.64 30.63 -23.37
CA ARG A 85 -9.48 29.25 -23.83
C ARG A 85 -8.52 29.17 -25.01
N GLY A 86 -7.58 28.23 -24.94
CA GLY A 86 -6.98 27.56 -26.11
C GLY A 86 -5.74 28.21 -26.72
N GLY A 87 -4.87 27.36 -27.28
CA GLY A 87 -3.71 27.77 -28.07
C GLY A 87 -2.40 27.07 -27.65
N ALA A 88 -2.15 25.87 -28.15
CA ALA A 88 -0.84 25.22 -28.01
C ALA A 88 0.11 25.68 -29.13
N THR A 89 1.36 26.06 -28.81
CA THR A 89 2.55 25.88 -29.67
C THR A 89 3.84 26.27 -28.92
N LEU A 90 4.92 25.50 -29.15
CA LEU A 90 6.27 25.75 -28.62
C LEU A 90 7.07 26.69 -29.55
N PRO A 91 8.02 27.49 -29.02
CA PRO A 91 9.10 28.03 -29.82
C PRO A 91 10.51 27.91 -29.19
N PHE A 92 11.00 26.68 -28.89
CA PHE A 92 12.41 26.44 -28.52
C PHE A 92 13.36 26.43 -29.74
N GLY A 93 13.26 27.43 -30.62
CA GLY A 93 14.00 27.48 -31.89
C GLY A 93 15.30 28.31 -31.90
N GLY A 94 15.59 29.09 -30.85
CA GLY A 94 16.55 30.19 -30.94
C GLY A 94 17.99 29.93 -30.51
N MET A 95 18.26 28.99 -29.61
CA MET A 95 19.46 29.07 -28.75
C MET A 95 20.70 28.29 -29.23
N ILE A 96 20.55 27.40 -30.22
CA ILE A 96 21.63 26.48 -30.63
C ILE A 96 22.74 27.17 -31.46
N VAL A 97 22.42 28.23 -32.20
CA VAL A 97 23.39 28.89 -33.10
C VAL A 97 24.44 29.72 -32.34
N GLY A 98 24.12 30.23 -31.14
CA GLY A 98 25.02 31.08 -30.36
C GLY A 98 26.23 30.34 -29.78
N GLY A 99 26.05 29.12 -29.28
CA GLY A 99 27.09 28.36 -28.58
C GLY A 99 28.28 27.98 -29.47
N LEU A 100 28.04 27.69 -30.74
CA LEU A 100 29.08 27.21 -31.67
C LEU A 100 30.11 28.30 -31.99
N PHE A 101 29.68 29.56 -32.15
CA PHE A 101 30.59 30.70 -32.32
C PHE A 101 31.35 31.07 -31.04
N ALA A 102 30.71 30.95 -29.87
CA ALA A 102 31.39 31.15 -28.59
C ALA A 102 32.50 30.11 -28.36
N GLY A 103 32.22 28.83 -28.63
CA GLY A 103 33.20 27.75 -28.55
C GLY A 103 34.39 27.95 -29.50
N ALA A 104 34.15 28.33 -30.76
CA ALA A 104 35.22 28.57 -31.73
C ALA A 104 36.14 29.74 -31.33
N ILE A 105 35.60 30.83 -30.78
CA ILE A 105 36.39 31.98 -30.33
C ILE A 105 37.16 31.65 -29.05
N GLY A 106 36.55 30.94 -28.09
CA GLY A 106 37.23 30.45 -26.89
C GLY A 106 38.40 29.51 -27.20
N PHE A 107 38.19 28.57 -28.14
CA PHE A 107 39.22 27.65 -28.61
C PHE A 107 40.42 28.38 -29.24
N ALA A 108 40.16 29.39 -30.09
CA ALA A 108 41.21 30.20 -30.70
C ALA A 108 42.00 31.05 -29.67
N ALA A 109 41.33 31.56 -28.64
CA ALA A 109 41.99 32.30 -27.56
C ALA A 109 42.87 31.41 -26.69
N ALA A 110 42.39 30.21 -26.34
CA ALA A 110 43.15 29.23 -25.54
C ALA A 110 44.44 28.77 -26.27
N GLN A 111 44.34 28.47 -27.57
CA GLN A 111 45.45 27.94 -28.37
C GLN A 111 46.65 28.90 -28.49
N ALA A 112 46.42 30.22 -28.34
CA ALA A 112 47.44 31.25 -28.47
C ALA A 112 48.16 31.63 -27.15
N PHE A 113 47.58 31.36 -25.99
CA PHE A 113 48.04 31.91 -24.71
C PHE A 113 48.62 30.91 -23.70
N VAL A 114 48.34 29.60 -23.81
CA VAL A 114 48.91 28.60 -22.88
C VAL A 114 49.46 27.37 -23.62
N PRO A 115 50.77 27.35 -23.98
CA PRO A 115 51.39 26.19 -24.62
C PRO A 115 51.65 25.07 -23.60
N GLY A 116 50.65 24.22 -23.36
CA GLY A 116 50.82 22.96 -22.62
C GLY A 116 49.65 22.51 -21.74
N SER A 117 48.61 23.32 -21.54
CA SER A 117 47.55 23.05 -20.55
C SER A 117 46.30 22.37 -21.13
N TRP A 118 46.45 21.28 -21.90
CA TRP A 118 45.31 20.41 -22.20
C TRP A 118 45.08 19.45 -21.03
N PRO A 119 43.86 19.32 -20.49
CA PRO A 119 43.56 18.32 -19.44
C PRO A 119 43.64 16.88 -19.96
N PHE A 120 43.60 16.67 -21.28
CA PHE A 120 43.97 15.40 -21.93
C PHE A 120 45.50 15.21 -21.93
N GLY A 121 46.08 15.20 -20.72
CA GLY A 121 47.48 14.84 -20.49
C GLY A 121 47.73 13.37 -20.81
N SER A 122 48.97 13.04 -21.17
CA SER A 122 49.35 11.68 -21.58
C SER A 122 49.65 10.76 -20.38
N ASP A 123 48.71 10.65 -19.45
CA ASP A 123 48.72 9.64 -18.38
C ASP A 123 47.90 8.40 -18.83
N PRO A 124 48.23 7.17 -18.40
CA PRO A 124 47.55 5.95 -18.82
C PRO A 124 46.33 5.60 -17.95
N GLY A 125 45.75 6.58 -17.25
CA GLY A 125 44.51 6.41 -16.49
C GLY A 125 43.27 6.35 -17.40
N PRO A 126 42.11 5.92 -16.88
CA PRO A 126 40.84 6.05 -17.60
C PRO A 126 40.52 7.53 -17.87
N ASP A 127 39.93 7.83 -19.02
CA ASP A 127 39.43 9.16 -19.34
C ASP A 127 38.16 9.43 -18.50
N PRO A 128 38.10 10.50 -17.67
CA PRO A 128 36.94 10.76 -16.82
C PRO A 128 35.65 11.04 -17.64
N VAL A 129 35.77 11.48 -18.90
CA VAL A 129 34.62 11.59 -19.81
C VAL A 129 34.10 10.20 -20.19
N GLN A 130 35.00 9.23 -20.32
CA GLN A 130 34.68 7.84 -20.64
C GLN A 130 34.09 7.09 -19.44
N GLU A 131 34.55 7.40 -18.22
CA GLU A 131 33.98 6.90 -16.97
C GLU A 131 32.56 7.45 -16.73
N ALA A 132 32.34 8.76 -16.94
CA ALA A 132 31.01 9.35 -16.93
C ALA A 132 30.07 8.77 -18.01
N LEU A 133 30.59 8.44 -19.20
CA LEU A 133 29.82 7.72 -20.23
C LEU A 133 29.44 6.30 -19.80
N ASN A 134 30.32 5.59 -19.08
CA ASN A 134 30.04 4.25 -18.56
C ASN A 134 28.93 4.30 -17.50
N ALA A 135 29.04 5.19 -16.50
CA ALA A 135 28.02 5.38 -15.47
C ALA A 135 26.66 5.79 -16.05
N GLN A 136 26.64 6.67 -17.06
CA GLN A 136 25.41 7.03 -17.78
C GLN A 136 24.85 5.84 -18.58
N SER A 137 25.70 5.00 -19.17
CA SER A 137 25.26 3.78 -19.87
C SER A 137 24.66 2.75 -18.92
N GLU A 138 25.19 2.65 -17.70
CA GLU A 138 24.69 1.77 -16.63
C GLU A 138 23.35 2.27 -16.06
N GLN A 139 23.19 3.58 -15.85
CA GLN A 139 21.88 4.19 -15.54
C GLN A 139 20.86 3.95 -16.65
N ILE A 140 21.24 4.07 -17.93
CA ILE A 140 20.37 3.77 -19.08
C ILE A 140 19.98 2.28 -19.09
N ALA A 141 20.91 1.36 -18.81
CA ALA A 141 20.62 -0.07 -18.72
C ALA A 141 19.68 -0.39 -17.54
N THR A 142 19.86 0.26 -16.39
CA THR A 142 18.97 0.12 -15.22
C THR A 142 17.55 0.61 -15.56
N LEU A 143 17.43 1.80 -16.15
CA LEU A 143 16.13 2.35 -16.57
C LEU A 143 15.47 1.49 -17.66
N GLN A 144 16.24 0.90 -18.58
CA GLN A 144 15.72 -0.06 -19.56
C GLN A 144 15.19 -1.32 -18.87
N SER A 145 15.91 -1.87 -17.89
CA SER A 145 15.44 -3.02 -17.09
C SER A 145 14.15 -2.69 -16.33
N THR A 146 14.03 -1.50 -15.72
CA THR A 146 12.80 -1.06 -15.04
C THR A 146 11.64 -0.88 -16.03
N ILE A 147 11.90 -0.36 -17.24
CA ILE A 147 10.88 -0.22 -18.29
C ILE A 147 10.44 -1.60 -18.81
N ASP A 148 11.35 -2.55 -19.00
CA ASP A 148 11.03 -3.90 -19.43
C ASP A 148 10.25 -4.68 -18.34
N GLU A 149 10.58 -4.48 -17.06
CA GLU A 149 9.86 -5.06 -15.92
C GLU A 149 8.46 -4.45 -15.74
N GLN A 150 8.32 -3.13 -15.88
CA GLN A 150 7.02 -2.45 -15.93
C GLN A 150 6.22 -2.89 -17.17
N SER A 151 6.86 -3.07 -18.32
CA SER A 151 6.22 -3.58 -19.54
C SER A 151 5.75 -5.02 -19.38
N ALA A 152 6.52 -5.87 -18.70
CA ALA A 152 6.13 -7.24 -18.35
C ALA A 152 4.95 -7.23 -17.37
N THR A 153 4.96 -6.35 -16.36
CA THR A 153 3.87 -6.19 -15.38
C THR A 153 2.59 -5.69 -16.04
N ILE A 154 2.68 -4.70 -16.95
CA ILE A 154 1.55 -4.22 -17.76
C ILE A 154 1.05 -5.32 -18.71
N SER A 155 1.94 -6.12 -19.28
CA SER A 155 1.57 -7.25 -20.14
C SER A 155 0.89 -8.38 -19.35
N ALA A 156 1.29 -8.60 -18.09
CA ALA A 156 0.63 -9.53 -17.18
C ALA A 156 -0.76 -9.03 -16.79
N LEU A 157 -0.91 -7.74 -16.46
CA LEU A 157 -2.21 -7.11 -16.18
C LEU A 157 -3.14 -7.06 -17.42
N GLN A 158 -2.60 -6.91 -18.62
CA GLN A 158 -3.36 -7.01 -19.88
C GLN A 158 -3.67 -8.46 -20.29
N GLY A 159 -2.93 -9.42 -19.75
CA GLY A 159 -3.17 -10.86 -19.87
C GLY A 159 -3.99 -11.46 -18.73
N ASP A 160 -4.36 -10.67 -17.72
CA ASP A 160 -5.18 -11.10 -16.60
C ASP A 160 -6.65 -11.18 -17.02
N THR A 161 -7.00 -12.31 -17.63
CA THR A 161 -8.37 -12.61 -18.05
C THR A 161 -9.29 -12.97 -16.88
N SER A 162 -8.83 -12.94 -15.62
CA SER A 162 -9.64 -13.42 -14.48
C SER A 162 -11.02 -12.77 -14.38
N VAL A 163 -11.15 -11.49 -14.72
CA VAL A 163 -12.44 -10.76 -14.74
C VAL A 163 -13.31 -11.19 -15.93
N GLU A 164 -12.74 -11.33 -17.12
CA GLU A 164 -13.39 -11.88 -18.30
C GLU A 164 -13.88 -13.33 -18.08
N ASP A 165 -13.06 -14.15 -17.41
CA ASP A 165 -13.32 -15.55 -17.10
C ASP A 165 -14.38 -15.69 -16.00
N LEU A 166 -14.34 -14.86 -14.94
CA LEU A 166 -15.41 -14.77 -13.95
C LEU A 166 -16.74 -14.36 -14.61
N GLY A 167 -16.69 -13.40 -15.53
CA GLY A 167 -17.83 -13.01 -16.37
C GLY A 167 -18.26 -14.09 -17.36
N GLY A 168 -17.37 -15.01 -17.74
CA GLY A 168 -17.66 -16.20 -18.53
C GLY A 168 -18.42 -17.24 -17.71
N ALA A 169 -17.89 -17.59 -16.54
CA ALA A 169 -18.49 -18.51 -15.57
C ALA A 169 -19.89 -18.04 -15.14
N LEU A 170 -20.02 -16.78 -14.71
CA LEU A 170 -21.31 -16.22 -14.29
C LEU A 170 -22.37 -16.25 -15.41
N ARG A 171 -21.97 -16.08 -16.68
CA ARG A 171 -22.90 -16.25 -17.82
C ARG A 171 -23.27 -17.72 -18.06
N ALA A 172 -22.33 -18.65 -17.86
CA ALA A 172 -22.60 -20.09 -17.94
C ALA A 172 -23.58 -20.53 -16.85
N ASP A 173 -23.40 -20.07 -15.61
CA ASP A 173 -24.29 -20.37 -14.48
C ASP A 173 -25.69 -19.78 -14.67
N ILE A 174 -25.79 -18.55 -15.20
CA ILE A 174 -27.06 -17.92 -15.57
C ILE A 174 -27.80 -18.74 -16.64
N VAL A 175 -27.09 -19.35 -17.60
CA VAL A 175 -27.69 -20.24 -18.62
C VAL A 175 -28.05 -21.60 -18.02
N ALA A 176 -27.19 -22.20 -17.19
CA ALA A 176 -27.47 -23.47 -16.51
C ALA A 176 -28.70 -23.37 -15.60
N THR A 177 -28.83 -22.25 -14.88
CA THR A 177 -29.99 -21.93 -14.03
C THR A 177 -31.27 -21.79 -14.86
N GLN A 178 -31.23 -21.10 -16.00
CA GLN A 178 -32.38 -20.98 -16.91
C GLN A 178 -32.82 -22.33 -17.46
N ASN A 179 -31.89 -23.14 -17.99
CA ASN A 179 -32.19 -24.47 -18.50
C ASN A 179 -32.85 -25.35 -17.42
N ARG A 180 -32.36 -25.27 -16.17
CA ARG A 180 -32.92 -26.05 -15.06
C ARG A 180 -34.28 -25.55 -14.59
N ILE A 181 -34.59 -24.26 -14.74
CA ILE A 181 -35.94 -23.74 -14.54
C ILE A 181 -36.89 -24.29 -15.61
N GLU A 182 -36.45 -24.43 -16.87
CA GLU A 182 -37.23 -25.11 -17.91
C GLU A 182 -37.40 -26.62 -17.64
N ASP A 183 -36.34 -27.34 -17.22
CA ASP A 183 -36.43 -28.75 -16.82
C ASP A 183 -37.40 -28.97 -15.65
N LEU A 184 -37.37 -28.08 -14.65
CA LEU A 184 -38.26 -28.14 -13.50
C LEU A 184 -39.71 -27.81 -13.90
N ALA A 185 -39.93 -26.83 -14.79
CA ALA A 185 -41.25 -26.52 -15.33
C ALA A 185 -41.81 -27.68 -16.17
N ALA A 186 -40.99 -28.33 -16.99
CA ALA A 186 -41.35 -29.53 -17.74
C ALA A 186 -41.69 -30.69 -16.81
N THR A 187 -40.94 -30.87 -15.72
CA THR A 187 -41.19 -31.88 -14.68
C THR A 187 -42.52 -31.63 -13.97
N VAL A 188 -42.84 -30.39 -13.60
CA VAL A 188 -44.12 -29.98 -13.02
C VAL A 188 -45.28 -30.22 -14.00
N SER A 189 -45.13 -29.86 -15.27
CA SER A 189 -46.13 -30.14 -16.31
C SER A 189 -46.36 -31.66 -16.48
N GLY A 190 -45.29 -32.45 -16.41
CA GLY A 190 -45.38 -33.91 -16.44
C GLY A 190 -46.11 -34.50 -15.22
N TYR A 191 -46.05 -33.87 -14.05
CA TYR A 191 -46.86 -34.26 -12.90
C TYR A 191 -48.34 -33.87 -13.06
N ASP A 192 -48.64 -32.69 -13.60
CA ASP A 192 -50.03 -32.26 -13.87
C ASP A 192 -50.72 -33.18 -14.88
N GLU A 193 -50.03 -33.57 -15.97
CA GLU A 193 -50.52 -34.55 -16.93
C GLU A 193 -50.76 -35.93 -16.30
N ARG A 194 -49.86 -36.40 -15.41
CA ARG A 194 -50.01 -37.68 -14.70
C ARG A 194 -51.19 -37.65 -13.73
N ILE A 195 -51.33 -36.59 -12.92
CA ILE A 195 -52.49 -36.40 -12.02
C ILE A 195 -53.78 -36.40 -12.85
N THR A 196 -53.82 -35.61 -13.93
CA THR A 196 -54.94 -35.53 -14.86
C THR A 196 -55.29 -36.88 -15.50
N ALA A 197 -54.31 -37.74 -15.79
CA ALA A 197 -54.54 -39.07 -16.33
C ALA A 197 -55.09 -40.05 -15.27
N LEU A 198 -54.60 -39.93 -14.03
CA LEU A 198 -55.02 -40.75 -12.89
C LEU A 198 -56.44 -40.41 -12.43
N GLU A 199 -56.82 -39.12 -12.40
CA GLU A 199 -58.21 -38.67 -12.14
C GLU A 199 -59.21 -39.18 -13.20
N LYS A 200 -58.77 -39.34 -14.44
CA LYS A 200 -59.59 -39.83 -15.57
C LYS A 200 -59.64 -41.36 -15.66
N MET A 201 -58.95 -42.08 -14.78
CA MET A 201 -58.92 -43.55 -14.78
C MET A 201 -60.28 -44.11 -14.30
N PRO A 202 -60.98 -44.93 -15.10
CA PRO A 202 -62.29 -45.46 -14.69
C PRO A 202 -62.17 -46.38 -13.46
N GLN A 203 -62.88 -46.05 -12.38
CA GLN A 203 -63.03 -46.94 -11.23
C GLN A 203 -63.94 -48.11 -11.63
N GLY A 204 -63.33 -49.25 -11.99
CA GLY A 204 -64.04 -50.47 -12.34
C GLY A 204 -64.36 -51.32 -11.11
N ASP A 205 -65.60 -51.80 -11.00
CA ASP A 205 -66.13 -52.68 -9.93
C ASP A 205 -65.52 -54.11 -9.91
N SER A 206 -64.28 -54.32 -10.38
CA SER A 206 -63.60 -55.62 -10.37
C SER A 206 -62.23 -55.57 -9.68
N ALA A 207 -61.93 -56.62 -8.91
CA ALA A 207 -60.71 -56.69 -8.10
C ALA A 207 -59.43 -56.60 -8.95
N GLU A 208 -59.38 -57.27 -10.10
CA GLU A 208 -58.22 -57.23 -11.02
C GLU A 208 -57.99 -55.81 -11.58
N ALA A 209 -59.04 -55.02 -11.82
CA ALA A 209 -58.89 -53.64 -12.28
C ALA A 209 -58.33 -52.74 -11.17
N ALA A 210 -58.81 -52.90 -9.93
CA ALA A 210 -58.28 -52.19 -8.78
C ALA A 210 -56.82 -52.56 -8.47
N GLU A 211 -56.47 -53.85 -8.55
CA GLU A 211 -55.09 -54.36 -8.36
C GLU A 211 -54.14 -53.85 -9.46
N THR A 212 -54.58 -53.87 -10.73
CA THR A 212 -53.79 -53.33 -11.85
C THR A 212 -53.57 -51.82 -11.72
N ALA A 213 -54.58 -51.06 -11.25
CA ALA A 213 -54.44 -49.64 -10.97
C ALA A 213 -53.48 -49.39 -9.80
N ALA A 214 -53.64 -50.10 -8.67
CA ALA A 214 -52.75 -49.98 -7.52
C ALA A 214 -51.28 -50.23 -7.89
N ALA A 215 -51.00 -51.31 -8.63
CA ALA A 215 -49.66 -51.62 -9.12
C ALA A 215 -49.10 -50.58 -10.12
N ALA A 216 -49.94 -49.72 -10.71
CA ALA A 216 -49.50 -48.56 -11.49
C ALA A 216 -49.16 -47.37 -10.59
N TYR A 217 -50.02 -47.03 -9.62
CA TYR A 217 -49.75 -45.99 -8.61
C TYR A 217 -48.46 -46.29 -7.81
N GLU A 218 -48.19 -47.55 -7.47
CA GLU A 218 -46.96 -47.95 -6.76
C GLU A 218 -45.68 -47.70 -7.58
N ARG A 219 -45.70 -48.02 -8.89
CA ARG A 219 -44.61 -47.68 -9.82
C ARG A 219 -44.44 -46.17 -9.97
N GLU A 220 -45.55 -45.44 -9.99
CA GLU A 220 -45.54 -43.98 -10.12
C GLU A 220 -44.94 -43.32 -8.87
N LEU A 221 -45.32 -43.77 -7.67
CA LEU A 221 -44.72 -43.36 -6.40
C LEU A 221 -43.24 -43.74 -6.29
N ALA A 222 -42.83 -44.90 -6.80
CA ALA A 222 -41.42 -45.29 -6.86
C ALA A 222 -40.62 -44.39 -7.82
N SER A 223 -41.18 -44.04 -8.98
CA SER A 223 -40.61 -43.08 -9.93
C SER A 223 -40.45 -41.70 -9.30
N ILE A 224 -41.49 -41.17 -8.65
CA ILE A 224 -41.48 -39.86 -7.99
C ILE A 224 -40.43 -39.83 -6.87
N ARG A 225 -40.34 -40.89 -6.04
CA ARG A 225 -39.33 -41.00 -4.98
C ARG A 225 -37.91 -41.00 -5.54
N SER A 226 -37.64 -41.79 -6.58
CA SER A 226 -36.31 -41.86 -7.21
C SER A 226 -35.86 -40.52 -7.81
N MET A 227 -36.76 -39.80 -8.50
CA MET A 227 -36.46 -38.47 -9.05
C MET A 227 -36.24 -37.43 -7.94
N LEU A 228 -37.07 -37.45 -6.88
CA LEU A 228 -36.90 -36.58 -5.71
C LEU A 228 -35.59 -36.85 -4.98
N GLU A 229 -35.20 -38.12 -4.83
CA GLU A 229 -33.94 -38.52 -4.20
C GLU A 229 -32.73 -38.06 -5.01
N THR A 230 -32.79 -38.19 -6.34
CA THR A 230 -31.76 -37.69 -7.27
C THR A 230 -31.63 -36.16 -7.22
N GLU A 231 -32.73 -35.41 -7.28
CA GLU A 231 -32.66 -33.94 -7.30
C GLU A 231 -32.33 -33.36 -5.91
N LEU A 232 -32.64 -34.08 -4.81
CA LEU A 232 -32.13 -33.79 -3.46
C LEU A 232 -30.65 -34.12 -3.30
N GLU A 233 -30.09 -35.10 -4.00
CA GLU A 233 -28.65 -35.37 -4.03
C GLU A 233 -27.92 -34.25 -4.79
N LYS A 234 -28.41 -33.90 -5.98
CA LYS A 234 -27.90 -32.79 -6.80
C LYS A 234 -27.96 -31.44 -6.08
N LEU A 235 -29.09 -31.10 -5.44
CA LEU A 235 -29.22 -29.86 -4.68
C LEU A 235 -28.22 -29.76 -3.53
N ARG A 236 -27.83 -30.88 -2.89
CA ARG A 236 -26.80 -30.88 -1.84
C ARG A 236 -25.40 -30.70 -2.40
N ALA A 237 -25.10 -31.28 -3.56
CA ALA A 237 -23.82 -31.05 -4.25
C ALA A 237 -23.67 -29.57 -4.61
N GLU A 238 -24.69 -28.99 -5.25
CA GLU A 238 -24.68 -27.58 -5.67
C GLU A 238 -24.66 -26.60 -4.47
N GLN A 239 -25.20 -26.98 -3.32
CA GLN A 239 -25.04 -26.22 -2.07
C GLN A 239 -23.58 -26.24 -1.57
N ALA A 240 -22.92 -27.40 -1.61
CA ALA A 240 -21.50 -27.50 -1.23
C ALA A 240 -20.59 -26.75 -2.22
N ASP A 241 -20.83 -26.89 -3.52
CA ASP A 241 -20.10 -26.19 -4.58
C ASP A 241 -20.25 -24.66 -4.43
N ALA A 242 -21.44 -24.17 -4.08
CA ALA A 242 -21.71 -22.76 -3.84
C ALA A 242 -21.06 -22.23 -2.54
N GLU A 243 -21.03 -23.04 -1.48
CA GLU A 243 -20.33 -22.70 -0.23
C GLU A 243 -18.80 -22.63 -0.45
N GLU A 244 -18.22 -23.56 -1.22
CA GLU A 244 -16.79 -23.53 -1.59
C GLU A 244 -16.45 -22.33 -2.52
N LEU A 245 -17.32 -22.03 -3.49
CA LEU A 245 -17.16 -20.85 -4.36
C LEU A 245 -17.27 -19.54 -3.56
N GLN A 246 -18.21 -19.46 -2.60
CA GLN A 246 -18.33 -18.28 -1.73
C GLN A 246 -17.11 -18.12 -0.82
N ALA A 247 -16.60 -19.21 -0.24
CA ALA A 247 -15.42 -19.18 0.63
C ALA A 247 -14.16 -18.76 -0.14
N SER A 248 -13.92 -19.35 -1.32
CA SER A 248 -12.77 -19.00 -2.18
C SER A 248 -12.87 -17.59 -2.75
N ALA A 249 -14.06 -17.12 -3.15
CA ALA A 249 -14.26 -15.73 -3.57
C ALA A 249 -14.01 -14.72 -2.43
N ALA A 250 -14.41 -15.05 -1.19
CA ALA A 250 -14.11 -14.21 -0.03
C ALA A 250 -12.61 -14.12 0.27
N GLN A 251 -11.89 -15.25 0.22
CA GLN A 251 -10.43 -15.29 0.37
C GLN A 251 -9.72 -14.52 -0.75
N ALA A 252 -10.17 -14.66 -2.01
CA ALA A 252 -9.62 -13.91 -3.14
C ALA A 252 -9.83 -12.39 -2.97
N ALA A 253 -11.00 -11.96 -2.49
CA ALA A 253 -11.29 -10.55 -2.20
C ALA A 253 -10.42 -10.01 -1.05
N GLN A 254 -10.20 -10.79 0.01
CA GLN A 254 -9.29 -10.43 1.11
C GLN A 254 -7.84 -10.27 0.61
N ALA A 255 -7.33 -11.23 -0.16
CA ALA A 255 -6.00 -11.19 -0.75
C ALA A 255 -5.83 -10.01 -1.73
N ALA A 256 -6.85 -9.68 -2.52
CA ALA A 256 -6.86 -8.52 -3.40
C ALA A 256 -6.81 -7.19 -2.62
N THR A 257 -7.63 -7.05 -1.57
CA THR A 257 -7.60 -5.88 -0.67
C THR A 257 -6.24 -5.74 0.01
N GLY A 258 -5.66 -6.82 0.52
CA GLY A 258 -4.33 -6.81 1.12
C GLY A 258 -3.25 -6.34 0.14
N ARG A 259 -3.20 -6.88 -1.08
CA ARG A 259 -2.24 -6.44 -2.11
C ARG A 259 -2.43 -4.96 -2.50
N ALA A 260 -3.69 -4.50 -2.62
CA ALA A 260 -4.00 -3.10 -2.91
C ALA A 260 -3.68 -2.15 -1.74
N ALA A 261 -3.77 -2.61 -0.50
CA ALA A 261 -3.36 -1.88 0.69
C ALA A 261 -1.82 -1.77 0.79
N LEU A 262 -1.11 -2.90 0.64
CA LEU A 262 0.36 -2.95 0.56
C LEU A 262 0.91 -2.04 -0.55
N SER A 263 0.29 -2.05 -1.74
CA SER A 263 0.70 -1.17 -2.85
C SER A 263 0.55 0.32 -2.52
N ARG A 264 -0.50 0.71 -1.77
CA ARG A 264 -0.65 2.08 -1.25
C ARG A 264 0.41 2.43 -0.21
N ILE A 265 0.73 1.53 0.72
CA ILE A 265 1.82 1.73 1.69
C ILE A 265 3.14 1.96 0.96
N MET A 266 3.49 1.12 -0.02
CA MET A 266 4.73 1.29 -0.79
C MET A 266 4.80 2.64 -1.52
N ALA A 267 3.71 3.06 -2.16
CA ALA A 267 3.65 4.37 -2.83
C ALA A 267 3.75 5.55 -1.84
N ALA A 268 3.18 5.40 -0.64
CA ALA A 268 3.25 6.39 0.43
C ALA A 268 4.64 6.46 1.09
N LEU A 269 5.31 5.31 1.25
CA LEU A 269 6.72 5.25 1.71
C LEU A 269 7.66 5.92 0.72
N ASP A 270 7.45 5.76 -0.59
CA ASP A 270 8.27 6.45 -1.58
C ASP A 270 8.03 7.98 -1.56
N SER A 271 6.75 8.38 -1.69
CA SER A 271 6.31 9.78 -1.76
C SER A 271 6.31 10.55 -0.43
N GLY A 272 6.57 9.86 0.69
CA GLY A 272 6.58 10.45 2.04
C GLY A 272 5.21 10.98 2.48
N GLN A 273 4.15 10.23 2.18
CA GLN A 273 2.78 10.55 2.62
C GLN A 273 2.36 9.67 3.81
N PRO A 274 1.39 10.12 4.63
CA PRO A 274 0.69 9.27 5.57
C PRO A 274 0.05 8.05 4.90
N PHE A 275 0.00 6.93 5.62
CA PHE A 275 -0.54 5.66 5.14
C PHE A 275 -1.32 4.87 6.22
N GLU A 276 -1.71 5.51 7.32
CA GLU A 276 -2.50 4.92 8.41
C GLU A 276 -3.74 4.15 7.90
N ASP A 277 -4.55 4.76 7.03
CA ASP A 277 -5.69 4.10 6.37
C ASP A 277 -5.29 2.81 5.63
N ALA A 278 -4.17 2.83 4.91
CA ALA A 278 -3.70 1.68 4.14
C ALA A 278 -3.09 0.58 5.04
N LEU A 279 -2.48 0.95 6.18
CA LEU A 279 -2.02 0.00 7.18
C LEU A 279 -3.20 -0.65 7.94
N PHE A 280 -4.25 0.12 8.22
CA PHE A 280 -5.50 -0.38 8.77
C PHE A 280 -6.23 -1.33 7.80
N ASP A 281 -6.35 -0.96 6.52
CA ASP A 281 -6.91 -1.83 5.48
C ASP A 281 -6.11 -3.14 5.36
N LEU A 282 -4.78 -3.06 5.40
CA LEU A 282 -3.90 -4.23 5.24
C LEU A 282 -4.04 -5.20 6.41
N THR A 283 -3.92 -4.70 7.64
CA THR A 283 -4.06 -5.52 8.86
C THR A 283 -5.47 -6.11 8.98
N THR A 284 -6.51 -5.35 8.64
CA THR A 284 -7.90 -5.83 8.61
C THR A 284 -8.13 -6.92 7.55
N ALA A 285 -7.54 -6.79 6.36
CA ALA A 285 -7.73 -7.76 5.27
C ALA A 285 -6.91 -9.05 5.44
N THR A 286 -5.80 -9.01 6.17
CA THR A 286 -4.85 -10.14 6.31
C THR A 286 -4.85 -10.79 7.68
N GLY A 287 -5.30 -10.10 8.72
CA GLY A 287 -5.17 -10.54 10.12
C GLY A 287 -3.74 -10.46 10.67
N ALA A 288 -2.79 -9.92 9.90
CA ALA A 288 -1.42 -9.69 10.36
C ALA A 288 -1.33 -8.49 11.31
N GLU A 289 -0.36 -8.51 12.22
CA GLU A 289 -0.04 -7.38 13.09
C GLU A 289 0.84 -6.37 12.33
N ALA A 290 0.64 -5.07 12.56
CA ALA A 290 1.42 -4.03 11.91
C ALA A 290 2.87 -4.02 12.45
N PRO A 291 3.92 -4.09 11.60
CA PRO A 291 5.29 -3.92 12.05
C PRO A 291 5.51 -2.56 12.73
N ASP A 292 6.16 -2.53 13.89
CA ASP A 292 6.40 -1.32 14.68
C ASP A 292 6.98 -0.16 13.85
N ALA A 293 7.94 -0.46 12.96
CA ALA A 293 8.60 0.50 12.09
C ALA A 293 7.69 1.12 11.01
N LEU A 294 6.56 0.48 10.69
CA LEU A 294 5.49 1.06 9.87
C LEU A 294 4.47 1.79 10.74
N ALA A 295 4.03 1.18 11.85
CA ALA A 295 3.04 1.75 12.74
C ALA A 295 3.48 3.09 13.35
N ALA A 296 4.75 3.22 13.72
CA ALA A 296 5.32 4.44 14.32
C ALA A 296 5.37 5.66 13.36
N VAL A 297 5.22 5.45 12.06
CA VAL A 297 5.34 6.50 11.02
C VAL A 297 4.10 6.62 10.13
N ALA A 298 3.06 5.80 10.35
CA ALA A 298 1.90 5.72 9.46
C ALA A 298 1.06 7.02 9.41
N GLY A 299 0.98 7.77 10.51
CA GLY A 299 0.20 9.02 10.59
C GLY A 299 0.90 10.25 10.02
N ASP A 300 2.24 10.36 10.18
CA ASP A 300 3.03 11.50 9.69
C ASP A 300 3.68 11.24 8.31
N GLY A 301 3.80 9.97 7.91
CA GLY A 301 4.61 9.54 6.76
C GLY A 301 6.11 9.44 7.09
N VAL A 302 6.92 9.16 6.06
CA VAL A 302 8.39 9.06 6.18
C VAL A 302 9.09 10.17 5.40
N PRO A 303 10.30 10.62 5.81
CA PRO A 303 11.13 11.50 4.99
C PRO A 303 11.34 10.91 3.59
N THR A 304 11.22 11.72 2.53
CA THR A 304 11.50 11.27 1.16
C THR A 304 13.00 11.19 0.90
N LEU A 305 13.42 10.36 -0.07
CA LEU A 305 14.82 10.31 -0.50
C LEU A 305 15.30 11.70 -0.98
N GLY A 306 14.44 12.43 -1.72
CA GLY A 306 14.71 13.81 -2.14
C GLY A 306 14.90 14.79 -0.97
N SER A 307 14.12 14.67 0.11
CA SER A 307 14.29 15.53 1.30
C SER A 307 15.57 15.21 2.08
N LEU A 308 15.98 13.93 2.12
CA LEU A 308 17.28 13.53 2.68
C LEU A 308 18.43 14.08 1.83
N GLN A 309 18.35 13.96 0.49
CA GLN A 309 19.32 14.51 -0.47
C GLN A 309 19.39 16.06 -0.43
N GLU A 310 18.26 16.76 -0.30
CA GLU A 310 18.22 18.23 -0.23
C GLU A 310 18.80 18.76 1.09
N SER A 311 18.57 18.06 2.22
CA SER A 311 19.07 18.48 3.53
C SER A 311 20.49 18.00 3.89
N PHE A 312 21.02 16.98 3.21
CA PHE A 312 22.38 16.48 3.45
C PHE A 312 23.50 17.52 3.25
N PRO A 313 23.50 18.37 2.19
CA PRO A 313 24.58 19.32 1.94
C PRO A 313 24.79 20.38 3.02
N ASP A 314 23.76 20.71 3.82
CA ASP A 314 23.88 21.63 4.96
C ASP A 314 24.50 20.95 6.17
N VAL A 315 23.96 19.80 6.62
CA VAL A 315 24.52 19.06 7.77
C VAL A 315 25.95 18.57 7.51
N ALA A 316 26.28 18.19 6.27
CA ALA A 316 27.64 17.84 5.88
C ALA A 316 28.62 19.03 6.02
N ARG A 317 28.18 20.25 5.72
CA ARG A 317 29.01 21.47 5.90
C ARG A 317 29.22 21.81 7.37
N GLU A 318 28.23 21.60 8.23
CA GLU A 318 28.37 21.81 9.68
C GLU A 318 29.29 20.75 10.31
N ALA A 319 29.09 19.48 9.98
CA ALA A 319 29.95 18.35 10.40
C ALA A 319 31.42 18.54 9.96
N LEU A 320 31.66 19.08 8.77
CA LEU A 320 33.00 19.40 8.29
C LEU A 320 33.66 20.55 9.08
N ASP A 321 32.94 21.63 9.42
CA ASP A 321 33.52 22.71 10.24
C ASP A 321 33.81 22.25 11.68
N LEU A 322 32.93 21.43 12.27
CA LEU A 322 33.15 20.85 13.60
C LEU A 322 34.36 19.90 13.64
N SER A 323 34.50 19.01 12.65
CA SER A 323 35.68 18.13 12.57
C SER A 323 36.98 18.90 12.31
N LEU A 324 36.99 19.89 11.40
CA LEU A 324 38.15 20.76 11.18
C LEU A 324 38.53 21.56 12.43
N ARG A 325 37.54 22.00 13.22
CA ARG A 325 37.76 22.68 14.50
C ARG A 325 38.38 21.73 15.55
N ALA A 326 37.89 20.50 15.64
CA ALA A 326 38.44 19.48 16.52
C ALA A 326 39.91 19.13 16.17
N MET A 327 40.22 18.93 14.89
CA MET A 327 41.62 18.70 14.43
C MET A 327 42.54 19.89 14.76
N VAL A 328 42.02 21.12 14.66
CA VAL A 328 42.76 22.33 15.07
C VAL A 328 43.02 22.39 16.58
N GLU A 329 42.06 21.94 17.40
CA GLU A 329 42.18 21.92 18.87
C GLU A 329 43.07 20.77 19.36
N ALA A 330 43.05 19.62 18.66
CA ALA A 330 44.01 18.52 18.84
C ALA A 330 45.44 18.89 18.38
N GLY A 331 45.56 19.88 17.48
CA GLY A 331 46.84 20.35 16.92
C GLY A 331 47.34 19.54 15.73
N GLU A 332 46.44 18.78 15.09
CA GLU A 332 46.73 17.91 13.94
C GLU A 332 46.86 18.71 12.65
N ILE A 333 46.05 19.77 12.48
CA ILE A 333 46.10 20.68 11.32
C ILE A 333 46.31 22.14 11.75
N GLY A 334 46.93 22.94 10.89
CA GLY A 334 47.16 24.36 11.18
C GLY A 334 45.89 25.20 11.09
N ARG A 335 45.70 26.22 11.95
CA ARG A 335 44.57 27.16 11.82
C ARG A 335 44.46 27.85 10.45
N GLY A 336 45.58 28.12 9.80
CA GLY A 336 45.61 28.63 8.43
C GLY A 336 45.27 27.59 7.37
N GLU A 337 45.53 26.30 7.64
CA GLU A 337 45.23 25.17 6.78
C GLU A 337 43.74 24.82 6.83
N ALA A 338 43.15 24.78 8.04
CA ALA A 338 41.72 24.68 8.25
C ALA A 338 40.98 25.83 7.55
N PHE A 339 41.40 27.09 7.77
CA PHE A 339 40.82 28.24 7.07
C PHE A 339 40.92 28.14 5.53
N LEU A 340 42.01 27.60 5.00
CA LEU A 340 42.14 27.35 3.56
C LEU A 340 41.19 26.22 3.10
N ARG A 341 40.99 25.13 3.86
CA ARG A 341 39.96 24.13 3.56
C ARG A 341 38.55 24.74 3.58
N THR A 342 38.20 25.53 4.60
CA THR A 342 36.88 26.18 4.72
C THR A 342 36.63 27.31 3.71
N GLN A 343 37.65 27.81 2.99
CA GLN A 343 37.51 28.94 2.04
C GLN A 343 37.86 28.59 0.58
N LEU A 344 38.67 27.55 0.36
CA LEU A 344 38.98 27.02 -0.98
C LEU A 344 38.29 25.67 -1.24
N GLY A 345 37.55 25.14 -0.26
CA GLY A 345 36.85 23.85 -0.31
C GLY A 345 35.75 23.79 -1.36
N THR A 346 36.14 23.55 -2.60
CA THR A 346 35.29 22.89 -3.59
C THR A 346 35.04 21.46 -3.11
N ARG A 347 33.91 21.20 -2.42
CA ARG A 347 33.54 19.82 -2.02
C ARG A 347 33.61 18.93 -3.25
N SER A 348 34.36 17.85 -3.14
CA SER A 348 34.40 16.83 -4.18
C SER A 348 33.12 16.01 -4.10
N LEU A 349 32.32 16.05 -5.16
CA LEU A 349 31.11 15.24 -5.32
C LEU A 349 31.45 13.85 -5.92
N GLU A 350 32.74 13.53 -6.01
CA GLU A 350 33.31 12.29 -6.52
C GLU A 350 33.87 11.50 -5.32
N PRO A 351 33.53 10.20 -5.14
CA PRO A 351 34.01 9.40 -4.02
C PRO A 351 35.52 9.45 -3.82
N GLN A 352 35.97 9.80 -2.61
CA GLN A 352 37.39 9.80 -2.25
C GLN A 352 37.73 8.64 -1.33
N GLU A 353 38.91 8.04 -1.53
CA GLU A 353 39.49 7.08 -0.60
C GLU A 353 40.10 7.80 0.62
N GLY A 354 39.91 7.26 1.82
CA GLY A 354 40.56 7.72 3.05
C GLY A 354 39.60 8.05 4.19
N ASP A 355 40.20 8.29 5.36
CA ASP A 355 39.51 8.54 6.64
C ASP A 355 39.30 10.05 6.91
N ASP A 356 39.67 10.93 5.98
CA ASP A 356 39.41 12.36 6.06
C ASP A 356 37.88 12.64 6.05
N PRO A 357 37.35 13.55 6.89
CA PRO A 357 35.90 13.78 6.96
C PRO A 357 35.25 14.25 5.65
N ASP A 358 35.97 14.96 4.78
CA ASP A 358 35.46 15.34 3.44
C ASP A 358 35.33 14.11 2.52
N ALA A 359 36.22 13.11 2.66
CA ALA A 359 36.15 11.85 1.93
C ALA A 359 34.99 10.97 2.41
N ILE A 360 34.80 10.85 3.72
CA ILE A 360 33.65 10.13 4.33
C ILE A 360 32.33 10.79 3.89
N LEU A 361 32.21 12.11 3.99
CA LEU A 361 31.02 12.85 3.58
C LEU A 361 30.75 12.72 2.07
N SER A 362 31.79 12.67 1.23
CA SER A 362 31.65 12.46 -0.22
C SER A 362 31.15 11.05 -0.55
N ARG A 363 31.67 10.00 0.09
CA ARG A 363 31.18 8.62 -0.10
C ARG A 363 29.74 8.47 0.39
N ALA A 364 29.40 9.03 1.56
CA ALA A 364 28.04 9.06 2.06
C ALA A 364 27.07 9.81 1.13
N GLU A 365 27.49 10.96 0.57
CA GLU A 365 26.69 11.70 -0.43
C GLU A 365 26.49 10.88 -1.71
N PHE A 366 27.53 10.21 -2.21
CA PHE A 366 27.44 9.37 -3.39
C PHE A 366 26.49 8.19 -3.18
N ALA A 367 26.57 7.49 -2.05
CA ALA A 367 25.64 6.43 -1.68
C ALA A 367 24.20 6.95 -1.63
N LEU A 368 23.96 8.07 -0.96
CA LEU A 368 22.67 8.74 -0.85
C LEU A 368 22.10 9.19 -2.21
N ASN A 369 22.93 9.75 -3.09
CA ASN A 369 22.54 10.17 -4.44
C ASN A 369 22.19 8.97 -5.35
N ASN A 370 22.72 7.78 -5.05
CA ASN A 370 22.33 6.52 -5.68
C ASN A 370 21.19 5.78 -4.93
N GLY A 371 20.58 6.41 -3.91
CA GLY A 371 19.49 5.81 -3.12
C GLY A 371 19.92 4.73 -2.11
N ARG A 372 21.23 4.50 -1.95
CA ARG A 372 21.81 3.46 -1.07
C ARG A 372 21.93 3.98 0.37
N ILE A 373 20.78 4.16 1.03
CA ILE A 373 20.67 4.80 2.36
C ILE A 373 21.48 4.06 3.44
N ALA A 374 21.48 2.72 3.42
CA ALA A 374 22.25 1.92 4.37
C ALA A 374 23.76 2.18 4.25
N GLU A 375 24.31 2.14 3.03
CA GLU A 375 25.71 2.46 2.74
C GLU A 375 26.08 3.91 3.13
N ALA A 376 25.16 4.86 2.94
CA ALA A 376 25.35 6.23 3.41
C ALA A 376 25.42 6.32 4.95
N LEU A 377 24.58 5.57 5.67
CA LEU A 377 24.60 5.50 7.13
C LEU A 377 25.85 4.79 7.66
N ASP A 378 26.30 3.72 6.99
CA ASP A 378 27.53 2.99 7.32
C ASP A 378 28.77 3.89 7.18
N GLU A 379 28.89 4.65 6.09
CA GLU A 379 29.96 5.64 5.92
C GLU A 379 29.93 6.72 7.01
N LEU A 380 28.75 7.27 7.32
CA LEU A 380 28.61 8.27 8.38
C LEU A 380 28.96 7.72 9.78
N SER A 381 28.92 6.41 10.01
CA SER A 381 29.37 5.80 11.27
C SER A 381 30.88 5.97 11.53
N ALA A 382 31.67 6.23 10.48
CA ALA A 382 33.10 6.53 10.57
C ALA A 382 33.40 8.02 10.86
N MET A 383 32.41 8.91 10.86
CA MET A 383 32.63 10.33 11.13
C MET A 383 33.14 10.57 12.56
N PRO A 384 34.12 11.48 12.78
CA PRO A 384 34.66 11.76 14.10
C PRO A 384 33.59 12.20 15.11
N ASP A 385 33.71 11.77 16.36
CA ASP A 385 32.79 12.07 17.48
C ASP A 385 32.38 13.55 17.60
N ALA A 386 33.29 14.47 17.24
CA ALA A 386 33.06 15.92 17.29
C ALA A 386 32.04 16.42 16.24
N ALA A 387 31.79 15.65 15.18
CA ALA A 387 30.94 16.02 14.05
C ALA A 387 29.58 15.30 14.04
N GLN A 388 29.49 14.10 14.64
CA GLN A 388 28.26 13.32 14.76
C GLN A 388 27.04 14.11 15.32
N PRO A 389 27.19 15.03 16.31
CA PRO A 389 26.05 15.79 16.84
C PRO A 389 25.35 16.70 15.80
N ALA A 390 26.06 17.19 14.78
CA ALA A 390 25.45 18.01 13.72
C ALA A 390 24.69 17.16 12.68
N MET A 391 24.83 15.83 12.73
CA MET A 391 24.21 14.91 11.78
C MET A 391 23.10 14.06 12.41
N THR A 392 22.90 14.10 13.72
CA THR A 392 21.95 13.24 14.45
C THR A 392 20.52 13.34 13.88
N ASP A 393 19.95 14.54 13.80
CA ASP A 393 18.62 14.80 13.21
C ASP A 393 18.49 14.39 11.74
N TRP A 394 19.60 14.23 11.00
CA TRP A 394 19.59 13.69 9.63
C TRP A 394 19.69 12.16 9.62
N ILE A 395 20.56 11.59 10.45
CA ILE A 395 20.77 10.16 10.63
C ILE A 395 19.48 9.50 11.12
N ASP A 396 18.81 10.05 12.14
CA ASP A 396 17.57 9.51 12.69
C ASP A 396 16.45 9.48 11.62
N ARG A 397 16.35 10.53 10.78
CA ARG A 397 15.40 10.59 9.66
C ARG A 397 15.72 9.57 8.56
N ALA A 398 17.00 9.36 8.26
CA ALA A 398 17.45 8.38 7.28
C ALA A 398 17.25 6.93 7.77
N GLN A 399 17.55 6.65 9.05
CA GLN A 399 17.25 5.36 9.70
C GLN A 399 15.76 5.08 9.75
N THR A 400 14.93 6.09 10.06
CA THR A 400 13.46 5.99 10.05
C THR A 400 12.93 5.59 8.67
N ARG A 401 13.44 6.22 7.59
CA ARG A 401 13.08 5.82 6.21
C ARG A 401 13.54 4.39 5.90
N LEU A 402 14.77 4.03 6.27
CA LEU A 402 15.33 2.70 6.01
C LEU A 402 14.51 1.60 6.69
N ALA A 403 14.27 1.71 7.99
CA ALA A 403 13.51 0.72 8.77
C ALA A 403 12.07 0.54 8.25
N ALA A 404 11.42 1.63 7.82
CA ALA A 404 10.08 1.56 7.22
C ALA A 404 10.08 0.87 5.84
N LEU A 405 11.09 1.12 5.00
CA LEU A 405 11.25 0.44 3.71
C LEU A 405 11.56 -1.06 3.89
N GLU A 406 12.42 -1.42 4.84
CA GLU A 406 12.74 -2.81 5.18
C GLU A 406 11.51 -3.55 5.73
N ALA A 407 10.76 -2.95 6.66
CA ALA A 407 9.53 -3.52 7.20
C ALA A 407 8.43 -3.67 6.14
N GLY A 408 8.29 -2.70 5.23
CA GLY A 408 7.42 -2.81 4.07
C GLY A 408 7.84 -3.95 3.13
N SER A 409 9.14 -4.10 2.87
CA SER A 409 9.68 -5.17 2.01
C SER A 409 9.50 -6.56 2.62
N ALA A 410 9.71 -6.71 3.93
CA ALA A 410 9.45 -7.96 4.65
C ALA A 410 7.96 -8.33 4.59
N LEU A 411 7.07 -7.39 4.90
CA LEU A 411 5.62 -7.59 4.82
C LEU A 411 5.16 -7.94 3.39
N ALA A 412 5.81 -7.38 2.36
CA ALA A 412 5.58 -7.75 0.97
C ALA A 412 6.08 -9.17 0.62
N GLN A 413 7.11 -9.69 1.28
CA GLN A 413 7.58 -11.06 1.08
C GLN A 413 6.70 -12.07 1.81
N ASP A 414 6.21 -11.76 3.01
CA ASP A 414 5.29 -12.62 3.77
C ASP A 414 3.91 -12.75 3.12
N LEU A 415 3.44 -11.70 2.42
CA LEU A 415 2.14 -11.70 1.70
C LEU A 415 2.19 -12.29 0.28
N ASN A 416 3.36 -12.78 -0.16
CA ASN A 416 3.57 -13.45 -1.45
C ASN A 416 4.04 -14.92 -1.30
N GLN A 417 4.04 -15.46 -0.07
CA GLN A 417 4.29 -16.87 0.24
C GLN A 417 2.99 -17.68 0.37
#